data_AF-A0A0D8I4A2-F1
#
_entry.id   AF-A0A0D8I4A2-F1
#
_cell.length_a   1.000
_cell.length_b   1.000
_cell.length_c   1.000
_cell.angle_alpha   90.00
_cell.angle_beta   90.00
_cell.angle_gamma   90.00
#
_symmetry.space_group_name_H-M   'P 1'
#
loop_
_entity.id
_entity.type
_entity.pdbx_description
1 polymer ?
#
loop_
_entity_poly.entity_id
_entity_poly.type
_entity_poly.pdbx_seq_one_letter_code
_entity_poly.pdbx_strand_id
1 'polypeptide(L)'
;MNTTGSGRPRDPRIDDAVLEVTRTMLLEVGWEQLSVRAIAARAGVSRASMSRRWSSKAHLVLGSILGATPDLTPFEGTDRDGWIRWVVAGSAQLFARPEVRAAAPGLLAALRDHDDLRNELWRGFSGPSTQLFLEDSEDRDAALLDAKAVLVMAAGAAMFSSLIAVEDDTEELRERILALLLPVAEK
;
A
#
# COMPACT_ATOMS: atom_id res chain seq x y z
N MET A 1 1.81 -24.51 38.08
CA MET A 1 0.89 -23.45 37.64
C MET A 1 0.87 -23.48 36.11
N ASN A 2 -0.25 -23.92 35.51
CA ASN A 2 -0.41 -24.06 34.06
C ASN A 2 -0.60 -22.68 33.41
N THR A 3 0.24 -22.33 32.43
CA THR A 3 0.07 -21.20 31.52
C THR A 3 -0.86 -21.60 30.38
N THR A 4 -2.14 -21.31 30.52
CA THR A 4 -3.16 -21.50 29.48
C THR A 4 -3.09 -20.38 28.45
N GLY A 5 -2.91 -20.73 27.17
CA GLY A 5 -3.42 -19.93 26.05
C GLY A 5 -2.45 -19.51 24.94
N SER A 6 -1.40 -20.28 24.60
CA SER A 6 -0.77 -20.10 23.28
C SER A 6 -1.73 -20.62 22.21
N GLY A 7 -2.57 -19.73 21.67
CA GLY A 7 -3.41 -20.04 20.52
C GLY A 7 -2.57 -20.59 19.36
N ARG A 8 -3.14 -21.53 18.59
CA ARG A 8 -2.47 -22.13 17.44
C ARG A 8 -1.92 -21.00 16.53
N PRO A 9 -0.66 -21.09 16.06
CA PRO A 9 -0.09 -20.10 15.16
C PRO A 9 -1.05 -19.79 14.01
N ARG A 10 -1.16 -18.50 13.65
CA ARG A 10 -1.99 -18.06 12.52
C ARG A 10 -1.59 -18.84 11.28
N ASP A 11 -2.53 -19.56 10.66
CA ASP A 11 -2.27 -20.24 9.39
C ASP A 11 -2.26 -19.19 8.27
N PRO A 12 -1.12 -18.96 7.59
CA PRO A 12 -1.02 -17.97 6.51
C PRO A 12 -1.83 -18.36 5.28
N ARG A 13 -2.09 -19.65 5.06
CA ARG A 13 -2.90 -20.12 3.91
C ARG A 13 -4.34 -19.62 3.96
N ILE A 14 -4.87 -19.42 5.18
CA ILE A 14 -6.21 -18.84 5.37
C ILE A 14 -6.21 -17.35 5.00
N ASP A 15 -5.10 -16.64 5.24
CA ASP A 15 -5.00 -15.25 4.85
C ASP A 15 -4.96 -15.13 3.33
N ASP A 16 -4.09 -15.87 2.65
CA ASP A 16 -3.95 -15.81 1.19
C ASP A 16 -5.29 -16.07 0.47
N ALA A 17 -6.02 -17.11 0.88
CA ALA A 17 -7.33 -17.43 0.31
C ALA A 17 -8.36 -16.31 0.51
N VAL A 18 -8.39 -15.70 1.70
CA VAL A 18 -9.31 -14.61 2.02
C VAL A 18 -8.95 -13.33 1.27
N LEU A 19 -7.66 -13.00 1.19
CA LEU A 19 -7.18 -11.82 0.48
C LEU A 19 -7.46 -11.93 -1.02
N GLU A 20 -7.27 -13.12 -1.61
CA GLU A 20 -7.61 -13.38 -3.02
C GLU A 20 -9.11 -13.27 -3.29
N VAL A 21 -9.95 -13.85 -2.43
CA VAL A 21 -11.41 -13.67 -2.53
C VAL A 21 -11.80 -12.20 -2.41
N THR A 22 -11.13 -11.44 -1.55
CA THR A 22 -11.37 -10.00 -1.39
C THR A 22 -11.07 -9.23 -2.67
N ARG A 23 -9.91 -9.49 -3.31
CA ARG A 23 -9.55 -8.87 -4.60
C ARG A 23 -10.56 -9.22 -5.69
N THR A 24 -10.91 -10.50 -5.83
CA THR A 24 -11.91 -10.94 -6.80
C THR A 24 -13.26 -10.26 -6.59
N MET A 25 -13.74 -10.20 -5.34
CA MET A 25 -15.03 -9.59 -5.04
C MET A 25 -15.03 -8.07 -5.23
N LEU A 26 -13.90 -7.38 -5.00
CA LEU A 26 -13.79 -5.95 -5.33
C LEU A 26 -14.05 -5.69 -6.81
N LEU A 27 -13.58 -6.56 -7.69
CA LEU A 27 -13.84 -6.46 -9.14
C LEU A 27 -15.28 -6.82 -9.51
N GLU A 28 -15.86 -7.82 -8.84
CA GLU A 28 -17.22 -8.29 -9.15
C GLU A 28 -18.31 -7.30 -8.66
N VAL A 29 -18.17 -6.77 -7.44
CA VAL A 29 -19.27 -6.03 -6.78
C VAL A 29 -18.89 -4.62 -6.34
N GLY A 30 -17.60 -4.26 -6.42
CA GLY A 30 -17.08 -2.96 -5.97
C GLY A 30 -17.03 -2.80 -4.45
N TRP A 31 -16.42 -1.71 -4.00
CA TRP A 31 -16.24 -1.41 -2.57
C TRP A 31 -17.57 -1.34 -1.78
N GLU A 32 -18.60 -0.71 -2.35
CA GLU A 32 -19.86 -0.43 -1.63
C GLU A 32 -20.61 -1.72 -1.25
N GLN A 33 -20.70 -2.68 -2.17
CA GLN A 33 -21.40 -3.94 -1.94
C GLN A 33 -20.53 -5.00 -1.21
N LEU A 34 -19.22 -4.76 -1.12
CA LEU A 34 -18.31 -5.64 -0.43
C LEU A 34 -18.60 -5.67 1.08
N SER A 35 -18.68 -6.88 1.66
CA SER A 35 -18.82 -7.05 3.11
C SER A 35 -17.98 -8.22 3.63
N VAL A 36 -17.49 -8.08 4.87
CA VAL A 36 -16.71 -9.13 5.56
C VAL A 36 -17.51 -10.44 5.66
N ARG A 37 -18.85 -10.36 5.80
CA ARG A 37 -19.72 -11.55 5.83
C ARG A 37 -19.73 -12.28 4.49
N ALA A 38 -19.87 -11.55 3.39
CA ALA A 38 -19.91 -12.14 2.06
C ALA A 38 -18.55 -12.74 1.67
N ILE A 39 -17.45 -12.06 2.02
CA ILE A 39 -16.08 -12.58 1.85
C ILE A 39 -15.88 -13.87 2.64
N ALA A 40 -16.27 -13.88 3.93
CA ALA A 40 -16.14 -15.07 4.78
C ALA A 40 -16.86 -16.28 4.17
N ALA A 41 -18.10 -16.07 3.70
CA ALA A 41 -18.90 -17.11 3.06
C ALA A 41 -18.24 -17.63 1.78
N ARG A 42 -17.74 -16.74 0.92
CA ARG A 42 -17.09 -17.13 -0.34
C ARG A 42 -15.73 -17.80 -0.13
N ALA A 43 -14.96 -17.36 0.86
CA ALA A 43 -13.68 -17.96 1.22
C ALA A 43 -13.82 -19.25 2.06
N GLY A 44 -15.04 -19.65 2.43
CA GLY A 44 -15.28 -20.85 3.23
C GLY A 44 -14.76 -20.76 4.67
N VAL A 45 -14.64 -19.55 5.23
CA VAL A 45 -14.14 -19.30 6.59
C VAL A 45 -15.22 -18.74 7.51
N SER A 46 -15.07 -18.96 8.82
CA SER A 46 -16.03 -18.42 9.79
C SER A 46 -15.87 -16.91 9.96
N ARG A 47 -16.98 -16.20 10.20
CA ARG A 47 -16.98 -14.76 10.54
C ARG A 47 -16.12 -14.47 11.78
N ALA A 48 -16.14 -15.37 12.77
CA ALA A 48 -15.30 -15.26 13.96
C ALA A 48 -13.80 -15.33 13.62
N SER A 49 -13.41 -16.11 12.61
CA SER A 49 -12.03 -16.13 12.10
C SER A 49 -11.65 -14.79 11.48
N MET A 50 -12.53 -14.22 10.64
CA MET A 50 -12.32 -12.92 10.01
C MET A 50 -12.15 -11.80 11.04
N SER A 51 -13.08 -11.67 12.00
CA SER A 51 -13.06 -10.60 13.00
C SER A 51 -11.85 -10.64 13.94
N ARG A 52 -11.19 -11.80 14.10
CA ARG A 52 -9.93 -11.91 14.87
C ARG A 52 -8.69 -11.49 14.07
N ARG A 53 -8.78 -11.49 12.74
CA ARG A 53 -7.68 -11.21 11.82
C ARG A 53 -7.71 -9.77 11.30
N TRP A 54 -8.91 -9.29 10.93
CA TRP A 54 -9.13 -7.93 10.46
C TRP A 54 -10.25 -7.27 11.25
N SER A 55 -9.94 -6.11 11.84
CA SER A 55 -10.85 -5.32 12.66
C SER A 55 -11.94 -4.62 11.84
N SER A 56 -11.68 -4.30 10.57
CA SER A 56 -12.65 -3.65 9.68
C SER A 56 -12.55 -4.09 8.22
N LYS A 57 -13.54 -3.70 7.39
CA LYS A 57 -13.51 -3.87 5.93
C LYS A 57 -12.27 -3.19 5.32
N ALA A 58 -11.92 -2.01 5.82
CA ALA A 58 -10.74 -1.27 5.37
C ALA A 58 -9.43 -2.01 5.68
N HIS A 59 -9.29 -2.59 6.88
CA HIS A 59 -8.12 -3.41 7.22
C HIS A 59 -7.97 -4.61 6.28
N LEU A 60 -9.07 -5.30 6.01
CA LEU A 60 -9.08 -6.46 5.11
C LEU A 60 -8.72 -6.07 3.67
N VAL A 61 -9.33 -5.01 3.15
CA VAL A 61 -9.07 -4.56 1.78
C VAL A 61 -7.65 -4.04 1.62
N LEU A 62 -7.15 -3.26 2.59
CA LEU A 62 -5.77 -2.78 2.57
C LEU A 62 -4.80 -3.96 2.56
N GLY A 63 -5.01 -4.96 3.42
CA GLY A 63 -4.22 -6.20 3.41
C GLY A 63 -4.34 -6.98 2.10
N SER A 64 -5.47 -6.92 1.41
CA SER A 64 -5.64 -7.61 0.11
C SER A 64 -4.91 -6.91 -1.04
N ILE A 65 -4.77 -5.60 -0.95
CA ILE A 65 -4.14 -4.76 -1.97
C ILE A 65 -2.64 -4.71 -1.79
N LEU A 66 -2.21 -4.53 -0.54
CA LEU A 66 -0.82 -4.33 -0.17
C LEU A 66 -0.12 -5.61 0.28
N GLY A 67 -0.87 -6.70 0.50
CA GLY A 67 -0.36 -7.90 1.17
C GLY A 67 -0.20 -7.68 2.67
N ALA A 68 0.72 -8.41 3.30
CA ALA A 68 1.37 -7.88 4.50
C ALA A 68 2.16 -6.64 4.06
N THR A 69 1.94 -5.50 4.73
CA THR A 69 2.49 -4.16 4.47
C THR A 69 3.59 -4.11 3.39
N PRO A 70 3.42 -3.37 2.28
CA PRO A 70 4.35 -3.44 1.15
C PRO A 70 5.75 -3.16 1.66
N ASP A 71 6.66 -4.10 1.39
CA ASP A 71 8.03 -3.93 1.76
C ASP A 71 8.66 -2.93 0.78
N LEU A 72 8.65 -1.66 1.18
CA LEU A 72 9.37 -0.59 0.49
C LEU A 72 10.79 -0.40 1.02
N THR A 73 11.38 -1.44 1.64
CA THR A 73 12.82 -1.44 1.90
C THR A 73 13.56 -1.26 0.58
N PRO A 74 14.54 -0.35 0.54
CA PRO A 74 15.50 -0.37 -0.54
C PRO A 74 16.17 -1.74 -0.62
N PHE A 75 16.29 -2.27 -1.83
CA PHE A 75 16.98 -3.54 -2.06
C PHE A 75 18.48 -3.32 -2.12
N GLU A 76 19.26 -4.37 -1.83
CA GLU A 76 20.71 -4.29 -1.75
C GLU A 76 21.33 -3.70 -3.02
N GLY A 77 22.19 -2.68 -2.86
CA GLY A 77 22.86 -1.98 -3.97
C GLY A 77 22.03 -0.90 -4.68
N THR A 78 20.83 -0.57 -4.19
CA THR A 78 20.04 0.56 -4.73
C THR A 78 20.64 1.88 -4.24
N ASP A 79 20.91 2.81 -5.15
CA ASP A 79 21.26 4.20 -4.83
C ASP A 79 20.01 5.10 -4.82
N ARG A 80 20.17 6.40 -4.53
CA ARG A 80 19.02 7.31 -4.43
C ARG A 80 18.27 7.43 -5.76
N ASP A 81 18.97 7.52 -6.89
CA ASP A 81 18.36 7.57 -8.23
C ASP A 81 17.53 6.30 -8.51
N GLY A 82 18.15 5.13 -8.32
CA GLY A 82 17.50 3.84 -8.49
C GLY A 82 16.27 3.68 -7.59
N TRP A 83 16.35 4.18 -6.36
CA TRP A 83 15.21 4.17 -5.44
C TRP A 83 14.08 5.09 -5.92
N ILE A 84 14.37 6.31 -6.39
CA ILE A 84 13.33 7.22 -6.92
C ILE A 84 12.64 6.56 -8.12
N ARG A 85 13.39 5.97 -9.05
CA ARG A 85 12.84 5.24 -10.19
C ARG A 85 11.92 4.10 -9.74
N TRP A 86 12.39 3.33 -8.76
CA TRP A 86 11.64 2.21 -8.22
C TRP A 86 10.33 2.66 -7.56
N VAL A 87 10.34 3.73 -6.77
CA VAL A 87 9.14 4.28 -6.12
C VAL A 87 8.13 4.78 -7.14
N VAL A 88 8.58 5.52 -8.17
CA VAL A 88 7.70 6.03 -9.23
C VAL A 88 7.07 4.88 -10.02
N ALA A 89 7.88 3.92 -10.48
CA ALA A 89 7.40 2.77 -11.23
C ALA A 89 6.47 1.87 -10.38
N GLY A 90 6.86 1.58 -9.14
CA GLY A 90 6.09 0.76 -8.21
C GLY A 90 4.74 1.39 -7.87
N SER A 91 4.71 2.70 -7.65
CA SER A 91 3.46 3.44 -7.42
C SER A 91 2.52 3.34 -8.63
N ALA A 92 3.04 3.57 -9.83
CA ALA A 92 2.26 3.44 -11.07
C ALA A 92 1.70 2.02 -11.24
N GLN A 93 2.53 0.99 -11.06
CA GLN A 93 2.10 -0.42 -11.15
C GLN A 93 1.04 -0.76 -10.11
N LEU A 94 1.20 -0.29 -8.87
CA LEU A 94 0.25 -0.51 -7.78
C LEU A 94 -1.15 -0.01 -8.16
N PHE A 95 -1.23 1.23 -8.64
CA PHE A 95 -2.48 1.90 -9.00
C PHE A 95 -3.01 1.52 -10.39
N ALA A 96 -2.20 0.87 -11.23
CA ALA A 96 -2.67 0.26 -12.48
C ALA A 96 -3.53 -0.99 -12.27
N ARG A 97 -3.38 -1.67 -11.11
CA ARG A 97 -4.13 -2.89 -10.80
C ARG A 97 -5.64 -2.63 -10.69
N PRO A 98 -6.49 -3.36 -11.41
CA PRO A 98 -7.94 -3.13 -11.43
C PRO A 98 -8.59 -3.14 -10.04
N GLU A 99 -8.17 -4.05 -9.16
CA GLU A 99 -8.72 -4.20 -7.82
C GLU A 99 -8.36 -3.03 -6.90
N VAL A 100 -7.22 -2.38 -7.16
CA VAL A 100 -6.80 -1.16 -6.45
C VAL A 100 -7.64 0.01 -6.91
N ARG A 101 -7.84 0.16 -8.23
CA ARG A 101 -8.72 1.21 -8.78
C ARG A 101 -10.15 1.08 -8.26
N ALA A 102 -10.66 -0.15 -8.18
CA ALA A 102 -12.00 -0.44 -7.65
C ALA A 102 -12.14 -0.13 -6.15
N ALA A 103 -11.06 -0.25 -5.37
CA ALA A 103 -11.07 -0.03 -3.93
C ALA A 103 -10.73 1.40 -3.51
N ALA A 104 -9.86 2.08 -4.26
CA ALA A 104 -9.20 3.31 -3.81
C ALA A 104 -10.16 4.42 -3.35
N PRO A 105 -11.25 4.77 -4.08
CA PRO A 105 -12.17 5.81 -3.63
C PRO A 105 -12.82 5.49 -2.27
N GLY A 106 -13.29 4.25 -2.12
CA GLY A 106 -13.93 3.79 -0.89
C GLY A 106 -12.96 3.65 0.27
N LEU A 107 -11.72 3.24 -0.02
CA LEU A 107 -10.66 3.14 0.96
C LEU A 107 -10.23 4.52 1.46
N LEU A 108 -10.06 5.51 0.57
CA LEU A 108 -9.78 6.90 0.95
C LEU A 108 -10.88 7.47 1.86
N ALA A 109 -12.14 7.22 1.54
CA ALA A 109 -13.26 7.62 2.37
C ALA A 109 -13.23 6.95 3.75
N ALA A 110 -12.93 5.65 3.81
CA ALA A 110 -12.83 4.92 5.07
C ALA A 110 -11.63 5.33 5.93
N LEU A 111 -10.50 5.66 5.30
CA LEU A 111 -9.29 6.09 5.99
C LEU A 111 -9.50 7.36 6.83
N ARG A 112 -10.48 8.21 6.49
CA ARG A 112 -10.84 9.40 7.30
C ARG A 112 -11.12 9.04 8.77
N ASP A 113 -11.75 7.90 9.01
CA ASP A 113 -12.23 7.50 10.34
C ASP A 113 -11.32 6.43 10.97
N HIS A 114 -10.18 6.12 10.35
CA HIS A 114 -9.23 5.08 10.76
C HIS A 114 -7.78 5.61 10.86
N ASP A 115 -7.50 6.36 11.93
CA ASP A 115 -6.17 6.93 12.21
C ASP A 115 -5.08 5.86 12.33
N ASP A 116 -5.43 4.71 12.91
CA ASP A 116 -4.58 3.53 13.02
C ASP A 116 -4.09 3.06 11.64
N LEU A 117 -5.00 2.90 10.68
CA LEU A 117 -4.66 2.52 9.32
C LEU A 117 -3.81 3.57 8.61
N ARG A 118 -4.16 4.86 8.74
CA ARG A 118 -3.37 5.94 8.12
C ARG A 118 -1.93 5.94 8.65
N ASN A 119 -1.78 5.78 9.96
CA ASN A 119 -0.47 5.77 10.61
C ASN A 119 0.35 4.53 10.25
N GLU A 120 -0.27 3.36 10.20
CA GLU A 120 0.39 2.11 9.80
C GLU A 120 0.84 2.17 8.34
N LEU A 121 -0.04 2.62 7.45
CA LEU A 121 0.26 2.79 6.03
C LEU A 121 1.43 3.75 5.81
N TRP A 122 1.38 4.92 6.46
CA TRP A 122 2.45 5.91 6.36
C TRP A 122 3.78 5.39 6.93
N ARG A 123 3.74 4.70 8.06
CA ARG A 123 4.94 4.10 8.67
C ARG A 123 5.56 3.03 7.76
N GLY A 124 4.74 2.18 7.15
CA GLY A 124 5.20 1.17 6.20
C GLY A 124 5.87 1.78 4.97
N PHE A 125 5.29 2.86 4.43
CA PHE A 125 5.84 3.53 3.24
C PHE A 125 7.05 4.42 3.52
N SER A 126 7.15 5.07 4.69
CA SER A 126 8.23 6.04 4.97
C SER A 126 9.37 5.49 5.83
N GLY A 127 9.13 4.44 6.61
CA GLY A 127 10.12 3.90 7.55
C GLY A 127 11.34 3.28 6.87
N PRO A 128 11.15 2.23 6.04
CA PRO A 128 12.25 1.55 5.38
C PRO A 128 12.95 2.39 4.30
N SER A 129 12.19 3.25 3.63
CA SER A 129 12.57 3.87 2.36
C SER A 129 13.39 5.15 2.49
N THR A 130 13.46 5.72 3.70
CA THR A 130 14.16 6.98 3.97
C THR A 130 15.62 6.82 4.37
N GLN A 131 16.06 5.60 4.71
CA GLN A 131 17.43 5.36 5.19
C GLN A 131 18.50 5.77 4.18
N LEU A 132 18.26 5.53 2.89
CA LEU A 132 19.18 5.85 1.79
C LEU A 132 19.45 7.34 1.59
N PHE A 133 18.50 8.20 1.96
CA PHE A 133 18.68 9.65 1.90
C PHE A 133 19.47 10.16 3.11
N LEU A 134 19.47 9.40 4.20
CA LEU A 134 20.18 9.76 5.43
C LEU A 134 21.66 9.36 5.39
N GLU A 135 22.05 8.45 4.50
CA GLU A 135 23.44 8.09 4.26
C GLU A 135 24.16 9.28 3.59
N ASP A 136 25.29 9.69 4.18
CA ASP A 136 26.16 10.77 3.72
C ASP A 136 25.55 12.18 3.60
N SER A 137 24.35 12.41 4.17
CA SER A 137 23.74 13.75 4.20
C SER A 137 24.21 14.58 5.40
N GLU A 138 24.70 15.80 5.13
CA GLU A 138 25.06 16.78 6.17
C GLU A 138 23.81 17.32 6.90
N ASP A 139 22.67 17.44 6.21
CA ASP A 139 21.37 17.86 6.75
C ASP A 139 20.35 16.72 6.68
N ARG A 140 20.35 15.89 7.73
CA ARG A 140 19.50 14.70 7.82
C ARG A 140 18.01 15.02 7.83
N ASP A 141 17.61 16.18 8.37
CA ASP A 141 16.20 16.57 8.44
C ASP A 141 15.69 16.97 7.06
N ALA A 142 16.50 17.73 6.30
CA ALA A 142 16.19 18.06 4.91
C ALA A 142 16.11 16.81 4.03
N ALA A 143 17.09 15.90 4.15
CA ALA A 143 17.09 14.66 3.37
C ALA A 143 15.88 13.75 3.68
N LEU A 144 15.48 13.67 4.95
CA LEU A 144 14.27 12.95 5.35
C LEU A 144 13.01 13.57 4.76
N LEU A 145 12.94 14.90 4.70
CA LEU A 145 11.81 15.62 4.11
C LEU A 145 11.72 15.38 2.60
N ASP A 146 12.86 15.43 1.91
CA ASP A 146 12.97 15.18 0.47
C ASP A 146 12.53 13.76 0.12
N ALA A 147 12.99 12.74 0.86
CA ALA A 147 12.56 11.36 0.67
C ALA A 147 11.04 11.16 0.87
N LYS A 148 10.46 11.80 1.89
CA LYS A 148 9.01 11.78 2.13
C LYS A 148 8.25 12.51 1.03
N ALA A 149 8.78 13.61 0.51
CA ALA A 149 8.18 14.35 -0.59
C ALA A 149 8.16 13.49 -1.86
N VAL A 150 9.24 12.78 -2.19
CA VAL A 150 9.27 11.84 -3.32
C VAL A 150 8.18 10.78 -3.18
N LEU A 151 8.06 10.13 -2.01
CA LEU A 151 7.02 9.12 -1.76
C LEU A 151 5.61 9.66 -1.99
N VAL A 152 5.30 10.83 -1.42
CA VAL A 152 3.97 11.46 -1.54
C VAL A 152 3.69 11.86 -2.99
N MET A 153 4.67 12.44 -3.68
CA MET A 153 4.51 12.89 -5.06
C MET A 153 4.33 11.71 -6.03
N ALA A 154 5.13 10.66 -5.89
CA ALA A 154 5.03 9.46 -6.72
C ALA A 154 3.70 8.73 -6.50
N ALA A 155 3.33 8.45 -5.25
CA ALA A 155 2.08 7.78 -4.92
C ALA A 155 0.85 8.63 -5.29
N GLY A 156 0.92 9.93 -5.01
CA GLY A 156 -0.14 10.89 -5.33
C GLY A 156 -0.36 11.05 -6.83
N ALA A 157 0.71 11.17 -7.62
CA ALA A 157 0.62 11.26 -9.06
C ALA A 157 0.05 9.97 -9.67
N ALA A 158 0.54 8.79 -9.26
CA ALA A 158 0.02 7.51 -9.73
C ALA A 158 -1.48 7.33 -9.39
N MET A 159 -1.88 7.69 -8.17
CA MET A 159 -3.29 7.68 -7.77
C MET A 159 -4.13 8.66 -8.59
N PHE A 160 -3.65 9.88 -8.81
CA PHE A 160 -4.38 10.90 -9.55
C PHE A 160 -4.53 10.53 -11.03
N SER A 161 -3.48 10.07 -11.69
CA SER A 161 -3.54 9.62 -13.09
C SER A 161 -4.47 8.42 -13.25
N SER A 162 -4.40 7.44 -12.34
CA SER A 162 -5.23 6.22 -12.44
C SER A 162 -6.72 6.42 -12.15
N LEU A 163 -7.09 7.45 -11.39
CA LEU A 163 -8.48 7.67 -10.94
C LEU A 163 -9.15 8.89 -11.57
N ILE A 164 -8.38 9.93 -11.90
CA ILE A 164 -8.89 11.23 -12.36
C ILE A 164 -8.41 11.52 -13.79
N ALA A 165 -7.10 11.58 -14.00
CA ALA A 165 -6.51 11.88 -15.31
C ALA A 165 -6.27 10.59 -16.12
N VAL A 166 -7.29 9.75 -16.24
CA VAL A 166 -7.17 8.39 -16.81
C VAL A 166 -6.70 8.41 -18.27
N GLU A 167 -7.12 9.41 -19.04
CA GLU A 167 -6.72 9.59 -20.44
C GLU A 167 -5.22 9.96 -20.57
N ASP A 168 -4.63 10.52 -19.52
CA ASP A 168 -3.24 10.97 -19.47
C ASP A 168 -2.29 9.99 -18.74
N ASP A 169 -2.80 8.85 -18.23
CA ASP A 169 -2.02 7.78 -17.57
C ASP A 169 -1.14 7.02 -18.58
N THR A 170 -0.13 7.72 -19.08
CA THR A 170 0.77 7.34 -20.16
C THR A 170 2.20 7.14 -19.65
N GLU A 171 3.02 6.41 -20.40
CA GLU A 171 4.42 6.24 -20.05
C GLU A 171 5.18 7.57 -20.15
N GLU A 172 4.87 8.39 -21.15
CA GLU A 172 5.50 9.69 -21.38
C GLU A 172 5.26 10.65 -20.20
N LEU A 173 4.04 10.68 -19.65
CA LEU A 173 3.77 11.49 -18.45
C LEU A 173 4.52 10.95 -17.23
N ARG A 174 4.61 9.62 -17.07
CA ARG A 174 5.39 9.00 -15.98
C ARG A 174 6.87 9.31 -16.07
N GLU A 175 7.47 9.21 -17.26
CA GLU A 175 8.85 9.61 -17.51
C GLU A 175 9.07 11.09 -17.17
N ARG A 176 8.10 11.95 -17.48
CA ARG A 176 8.18 13.37 -17.14
C ARG A 176 8.11 13.62 -15.64
N ILE A 177 7.22 12.92 -14.91
CA ILE A 177 7.15 12.98 -13.44
C ILE A 177 8.47 12.51 -12.82
N LEU A 178 9.01 11.39 -13.30
CA LEU A 178 10.30 10.88 -12.85
C LEU A 178 11.41 11.91 -13.05
N ALA A 179 11.51 12.51 -14.24
CA ALA A 179 12.52 13.53 -14.54
C ALA A 179 12.43 14.77 -13.62
N LEU A 180 11.25 15.08 -13.07
CA LEU A 180 11.08 16.16 -12.10
C LEU A 180 11.51 15.77 -10.68
N LEU A 181 11.46 14.47 -10.33
CA LEU A 181 11.81 13.96 -9.01
C LEU A 181 13.30 13.58 -8.91
N LEU A 182 13.93 13.15 -10.00
CA LEU A 182 15.34 12.71 -10.02
C LEU A 182 16.37 13.72 -9.45
N PRO A 183 16.24 15.04 -9.65
CA PRO A 183 17.19 16.00 -9.07
C PRO A 183 17.28 15.97 -7.53
N VAL A 184 16.31 15.34 -6.86
CA VAL A 184 16.33 15.13 -5.40
C VAL A 184 17.41 14.12 -4.99
N ALA A 185 17.82 13.21 -5.89
CA ALA A 185 18.90 12.25 -5.60
C ALA A 185 20.28 12.90 -5.46
N GLU A 186 20.48 14.07 -6.09
CA GLU A 186 21.78 14.77 -6.19
C GLU A 186 22.07 15.70 -5.00
N LYS A 187 21.11 15.89 -4.09
CA LYS A 187 21.22 16.77 -2.91
C LYS A 187 21.73 16.03 -1.69
#